data_AF-A0A9W6KMQ9-F1
#
_entry.id   AF-A0A9W6KMQ9-F1
#
_cell.length_a   1.000
_cell.length_b   1.000
_cell.length_c   1.000
_cell.angle_alpha   90.00
_cell.angle_beta   90.00
_cell.angle_gamma   90.00
#
_symmetry.space_group_name_H-M   'P 1'
#
loop_
_entity.id
_entity.type
_entity.pdbx_description
1 polymer ?
#
loop_
_entity_poly.entity_id
_entity_poly.type
_entity_poly.pdbx_seq_one_letter_code
_entity_poly.pdbx_strand_id
1 'polypeptide(L)'
;MAPGWLAGWCRERLGAEPVTVLFEVVQTSAVFGLRLSDFEAQNLRWYRGRPRTIHDWDSLAWQPEAALAGAASAAFARSSGPPTLPPVDSSAAFLVAYQDSRGRAFTAAEVEVAWAASVWPAAHNARWEVLHGRPPVCGDALRAQAAERLRLAGA
;
A
#
# COMPACT_ATOMS: atom_id res chain seq x y z
N MET A 1 22.01 1.74 17.60
CA MET A 1 22.15 1.00 16.32
C MET A 1 21.39 -0.30 16.46
N ALA A 2 20.62 -0.70 15.46
CA ALA A 2 19.89 -1.97 15.48
C ALA A 2 20.86 -3.15 15.67
N PRO A 3 20.55 -4.15 16.51
CA PRO A 3 21.35 -5.36 16.59
C PRO A 3 21.43 -6.06 15.23
N GLY A 4 22.59 -6.60 14.87
CA GLY A 4 22.78 -7.28 13.57
C GLY A 4 21.83 -8.45 13.32
N TRP A 5 21.31 -9.08 14.39
CA TRP A 5 20.33 -10.16 14.30
C TRP A 5 18.93 -9.68 13.92
N LEU A 6 18.59 -8.41 14.17
CA LEU A 6 17.24 -7.89 14.08
C LEU A 6 16.72 -7.87 12.64
N ALA A 7 17.56 -7.49 11.67
CA ALA A 7 17.19 -7.52 10.26
C ALA A 7 16.96 -8.95 9.76
N GLY A 8 17.83 -9.90 10.14
CA GLY A 8 17.68 -11.31 9.80
C GLY A 8 16.42 -11.92 10.40
N TRP A 9 16.14 -11.62 11.67
CA TRP A 9 14.92 -12.05 12.34
C TRP A 9 13.67 -11.43 11.71
N CYS A 10 13.69 -10.14 11.38
CA CYS A 10 12.57 -9.48 10.68
C CYS A 10 12.36 -10.09 9.30
N ARG A 11 13.42 -10.42 8.56
CA ARG A 11 13.28 -11.12 7.28
C ARG A 11 12.68 -12.51 7.44
N GLU A 12 13.14 -13.29 8.42
CA GLU A 12 12.68 -14.66 8.65
C GLU A 12 11.25 -14.72 9.19
N ARG A 13 10.90 -13.83 10.12
CA ARG A 13 9.64 -13.87 10.88
C ARG A 13 8.60 -12.86 10.39
N LEU A 14 9.07 -11.73 9.88
CA LEU A 14 8.24 -10.64 9.38
C LEU A 14 8.36 -10.49 7.85
N GLY A 15 9.15 -11.28 7.11
CA GLY A 15 9.19 -11.24 5.64
C GLY A 15 9.71 -9.94 5.02
N ALA A 16 10.23 -9.00 5.81
CA ALA A 16 10.77 -7.73 5.35
C ALA A 16 11.85 -7.24 6.31
N GLU A 17 12.83 -6.50 5.80
CA GLU A 17 13.78 -5.78 6.65
C GLU A 17 13.14 -4.50 7.20
N PRO A 18 13.49 -4.09 8.43
CA PRO A 18 12.99 -2.84 8.99
C PRO A 18 13.60 -1.64 8.25
N VAL A 19 12.76 -0.70 7.84
CA VAL A 19 13.18 0.58 7.22
C VAL A 19 13.95 1.42 8.24
N THR A 20 13.53 1.37 9.51
CA THR A 20 14.15 2.12 10.62
C THR A 20 13.79 1.47 11.95
N VAL A 21 14.70 1.54 12.93
CA VAL A 21 14.39 1.33 14.35
C VAL A 21 13.98 2.67 14.94
N LEU A 22 12.73 2.77 15.39
CA LEU A 22 12.12 3.98 15.94
C LEU A 22 12.52 4.19 17.40
N PHE A 23 12.56 3.12 18.19
CA PHE A 23 13.02 3.15 19.56
C PHE A 23 13.52 1.78 20.02
N GLU A 24 14.30 1.81 21.10
CA GLU A 24 14.79 0.65 21.82
C GLU A 24 14.58 0.88 23.31
N VAL A 25 14.01 -0.11 24.00
CA VAL A 25 13.92 -0.13 25.46
C VAL A 25 14.56 -1.42 25.95
N VAL A 26 15.61 -1.29 26.77
CA VAL A 26 16.31 -2.42 27.39
C VAL A 26 16.18 -2.33 28.91
N GLN A 27 15.53 -3.33 29.49
CA GLN A 27 15.57 -3.62 30.93
C GLN A 27 15.86 -5.11 31.13
N THR A 28 14.95 -5.87 31.74
CA THR A 28 15.03 -7.34 31.80
C THR A 28 14.81 -8.00 30.43
N SER A 29 14.27 -7.25 29.46
CA SER A 29 14.08 -7.64 28.06
C SER A 29 14.37 -6.47 27.13
N ALA A 30 14.62 -6.74 25.86
CA ALA A 30 14.77 -5.74 24.82
C ALA A 30 13.49 -5.63 23.97
N VAL A 31 12.95 -4.42 23.85
CA VAL A 31 11.79 -4.10 23.01
C VAL A 31 12.24 -3.12 21.92
N PHE A 32 11.95 -3.45 20.66
CA PHE A 32 12.27 -2.61 19.52
C PHE A 32 10.99 -2.12 18.84
N GLY A 33 10.85 -0.81 18.68
CA GLY A 33 9.88 -0.21 17.79
C GLY A 33 10.45 -0.15 16.38
N LEU A 34 9.80 -0.77 15.40
CA LEU A 34 10.28 -0.84 14.02
C LEU A 34 9.29 -0.16 13.07
N ARG A 35 9.82 0.55 12.07
CA ARG A 35 9.04 0.99 10.91
C ARG A 35 9.20 -0.01 9.78
N LEU A 36 8.08 -0.54 9.33
CA LEU A 36 7.91 -1.26 8.06
C LEU A 36 7.21 -0.29 7.07
N SER A 37 6.92 -0.67 5.82
CA SER A 37 6.41 0.28 4.81
C SER A 37 5.12 -0.17 4.10
N ASP A 38 4.09 0.66 4.21
CA ASP A 38 2.89 0.94 3.40
C ASP A 38 1.80 -0.13 3.28
N PHE A 39 0.51 0.29 3.37
CA PHE A 39 -0.72 -0.55 3.37
C PHE A 39 -0.93 -1.32 2.05
N GLU A 40 -0.06 -2.28 1.87
CA GLU A 40 0.20 -3.07 0.69
C GLU A 40 0.27 -4.52 1.15
N ALA A 41 0.27 -5.51 0.24
CA ALA A 41 0.30 -6.92 0.65
C ALA A 41 1.49 -7.24 1.58
N GLN A 42 2.57 -6.47 1.53
CA GLN A 42 3.72 -6.53 2.42
C GLN A 42 3.46 -6.10 3.88
N ASN A 43 2.40 -5.32 4.15
CA ASN A 43 1.97 -4.95 5.51
C ASN A 43 1.00 -5.95 6.13
N LEU A 44 0.53 -6.93 5.33
CA LEU A 44 -0.34 -8.01 5.77
C LEU A 44 0.47 -9.28 6.03
N ARG A 45 0.27 -9.91 7.18
CA ARG A 45 0.76 -11.28 7.44
C ARG A 45 -0.37 -12.26 7.26
N TRP A 46 -0.17 -13.25 6.40
CA TRP A 46 -1.16 -14.26 6.09
C TRP A 46 -0.86 -15.55 6.84
N TYR A 47 -1.88 -16.16 7.42
CA TYR A 47 -1.81 -17.50 8.01
C TYR A 47 -2.98 -18.32 7.50
N ARG A 48 -2.70 -19.42 6.80
CA ARG A 48 -3.72 -20.30 6.17
C ARG A 48 -4.72 -19.52 5.32
N GLY A 49 -4.22 -18.61 4.48
CA GLY A 49 -5.04 -17.82 3.55
C GLY A 49 -5.87 -16.71 4.19
N ARG A 50 -5.64 -16.39 5.47
CA ARG A 50 -6.32 -15.29 6.16
C ARG A 50 -5.34 -14.26 6.71
N PRO A 51 -5.65 -12.95 6.65
CA PRO A 51 -4.82 -11.94 7.30
C PRO A 51 -4.86 -12.15 8.82
N ARG A 52 -3.68 -12.18 9.43
CA ARG A 52 -3.47 -12.41 10.87
C ARG A 52 -2.94 -11.17 11.57
N THR A 53 -2.16 -10.35 10.88
CA THR A 53 -1.58 -9.13 11.46
C THR A 53 -1.42 -8.08 10.37
N ILE A 54 -1.71 -6.83 10.73
CA ILE A 54 -1.50 -5.64 9.91
C ILE A 54 -0.52 -4.75 10.66
N HIS A 55 0.57 -4.37 10.00
CA HIS A 55 1.58 -3.48 10.56
C HIS A 55 1.57 -2.12 9.86
N ASP A 56 2.34 -1.19 10.44
CA ASP A 56 2.66 0.09 9.83
C ASP A 56 1.42 0.98 9.57
N TRP A 57 0.98 1.58 10.68
CA TRP A 57 -0.24 2.37 10.82
C TRP A 57 0.05 3.89 10.83
N ASP A 58 1.24 4.31 10.42
CA ASP A 58 1.65 5.73 10.48
C ASP A 58 0.89 6.63 9.48
N SER A 59 0.25 6.01 8.49
CA SER A 59 -0.52 6.66 7.42
C SER A 59 -2.04 6.49 7.56
N LEU A 60 -2.53 6.26 8.79
CA LEU A 60 -3.97 6.20 9.04
C LEU A 60 -4.67 7.50 8.65
N ALA A 61 -5.72 7.37 7.84
CA ALA A 61 -6.57 8.48 7.47
C ALA A 61 -8.04 8.10 7.68
N TRP A 62 -8.82 9.05 8.18
CA TRP A 62 -10.27 8.98 8.13
C TRP A 62 -10.72 9.41 6.73
N GLN A 63 -11.26 8.48 5.95
CA GLN A 63 -11.71 8.70 4.57
C GLN A 63 -12.98 7.89 4.28
N PRO A 64 -13.78 8.27 3.27
CA PRO A 64 -14.88 7.44 2.78
C PRO A 64 -14.43 6.04 2.37
N GLU A 65 -15.28 5.03 2.57
CA GLU A 65 -15.01 3.62 2.23
C GLU A 65 -14.51 3.47 0.78
N ALA A 66 -15.16 4.16 -0.15
CA ALA A 66 -14.78 4.19 -1.55
C ALA A 66 -13.35 4.70 -1.80
N ALA A 67 -12.93 5.75 -1.08
CA ALA A 67 -11.58 6.29 -1.21
C ALA A 67 -10.52 5.31 -0.68
N LEU A 68 -10.83 4.61 0.42
CA LEU A 68 -9.96 3.57 0.98
C LEU A 68 -9.84 2.37 0.01
N ALA A 69 -10.96 1.89 -0.53
CA ALA A 69 -10.97 0.81 -1.52
C ALA A 69 -10.22 1.21 -2.81
N GLY A 70 -10.41 2.45 -3.26
CA GLY A 70 -9.72 3.04 -4.40
C GLY A 70 -8.21 3.07 -4.23
N ALA A 71 -7.72 3.61 -3.12
CA ALA A 71 -6.29 3.62 -2.79
C ALA A 71 -5.72 2.19 -2.70
N ALA A 72 -6.43 1.26 -2.05
CA ALA A 72 -6.02 -0.15 -1.96
C ALA A 72 -5.93 -0.82 -3.34
N SER A 73 -6.87 -0.54 -4.25
CA SER A 73 -6.87 -1.06 -5.63
C SER A 73 -5.65 -0.66 -6.46
N ALA A 74 -4.94 0.39 -6.03
CA ALA A 74 -3.72 0.90 -6.66
C ALA A 74 -2.43 0.41 -5.99
N ALA A 75 -2.53 -0.37 -4.91
CA ALA A 75 -1.37 -0.81 -4.13
C ALA A 75 -1.35 -2.33 -3.83
N PHE A 76 -2.46 -3.05 -4.09
CA PHE A 76 -2.63 -4.45 -3.67
C PHE A 76 -1.67 -5.46 -4.32
N ALA A 77 -1.24 -5.23 -5.57
CA ALA A 77 -0.52 -6.23 -6.37
C ALA A 77 0.97 -6.41 -6.01
N ARG A 78 1.43 -5.77 -4.93
CA ARG A 78 2.86 -5.76 -4.56
C ARG A 78 3.27 -7.07 -3.88
N SER A 79 3.92 -7.95 -4.63
CA SER A 79 4.51 -9.18 -4.08
C SER A 79 5.99 -9.40 -4.41
N SER A 80 6.56 -8.75 -5.44
CA SER A 80 7.97 -8.93 -5.82
C SER A 80 8.39 -7.96 -6.92
N GLY A 81 8.77 -6.73 -6.57
CA GLY A 81 9.25 -5.72 -7.54
C GLY A 81 9.20 -4.31 -6.96
N PRO A 82 9.82 -3.32 -7.63
CA PRO A 82 9.69 -1.93 -7.24
C PRO A 82 8.22 -1.51 -7.25
N PRO A 83 7.84 -0.61 -6.32
CA PRO A 83 6.59 0.13 -6.33
C PRO A 83 6.10 0.49 -7.74
N THR A 84 4.88 0.08 -8.11
CA THR A 84 4.23 0.55 -9.36
C THR A 84 2.71 0.60 -9.21
N LEU A 85 2.05 1.32 -10.12
CA LEU A 85 0.61 1.40 -10.25
C LEU A 85 0.09 0.18 -11.05
N PRO A 86 -0.78 -0.68 -10.49
CA PRO A 86 -1.39 -1.78 -11.21
C PRO A 86 -2.08 -1.32 -12.50
N PRO A 87 -2.20 -2.17 -13.54
CA PRO A 87 -3.03 -1.87 -14.70
C PRO A 87 -4.48 -1.53 -14.29
N VAL A 88 -5.15 -0.68 -15.08
CA VAL A 88 -6.53 -0.25 -14.85
C VAL A 88 -7.46 -1.45 -14.64
N ASP A 89 -7.37 -2.48 -15.50
CA ASP A 89 -8.20 -3.69 -15.40
C ASP A 89 -7.99 -4.45 -14.09
N SER A 90 -6.76 -4.47 -13.57
CA SER A 90 -6.45 -5.11 -12.28
C SER A 90 -7.06 -4.32 -11.11
N SER A 91 -6.99 -2.99 -11.14
CA SER A 91 -7.67 -2.14 -10.15
C SER A 91 -9.19 -2.30 -10.23
N ALA A 92 -9.76 -2.37 -11.44
CA ALA A 92 -11.19 -2.60 -11.63
C ALA A 92 -11.63 -3.95 -11.06
N ALA A 93 -10.90 -5.03 -11.36
CA ALA A 93 -11.15 -6.36 -10.81
C ALA A 93 -11.06 -6.38 -9.28
N PHE A 94 -10.08 -5.66 -8.70
CA PHE A 94 -9.99 -5.51 -7.25
C PHE A 94 -11.24 -4.83 -6.66
N LEU A 95 -11.71 -3.73 -7.26
CA LEU A 95 -12.88 -3.00 -6.77
C LEU A 95 -14.16 -3.84 -6.86
N VAL A 96 -14.31 -4.66 -7.90
CA VAL A 96 -15.42 -5.63 -8.00
C VAL A 96 -15.34 -6.65 -6.87
N ALA A 97 -14.18 -7.30 -6.70
CA ALA A 97 -13.98 -8.29 -5.65
C ALA A 97 -14.18 -7.73 -4.24
N TYR A 98 -13.78 -6.47 -4.01
CA TYR A 98 -14.02 -5.76 -2.76
C TYR A 98 -15.52 -5.59 -2.48
N GLN A 99 -16.29 -5.10 -3.45
CA GLN A 99 -17.73 -4.89 -3.33
C GLN A 99 -18.48 -6.21 -3.10
N ASP A 100 -18.11 -7.27 -3.82
CA ASP A 100 -18.67 -8.61 -3.67
C ASP A 100 -18.40 -9.15 -2.26
N SER A 101 -17.16 -9.06 -1.78
CA SER A 101 -16.80 -9.47 -0.42
C SER A 101 -17.47 -8.62 0.65
N ARG A 102 -17.73 -7.35 0.36
CA ARG A 102 -18.41 -6.41 1.26
C ARG A 102 -19.93 -6.66 1.32
N GLY A 103 -20.49 -7.28 0.28
CA GLY A 103 -21.92 -7.51 0.10
C GLY A 103 -22.69 -6.23 -0.27
N ARG A 104 -22.00 -5.22 -0.81
CA ARG A 104 -22.58 -3.92 -1.16
C ARG A 104 -21.92 -3.33 -2.41
N ALA A 105 -22.74 -3.02 -3.41
CA ALA A 105 -22.31 -2.25 -4.56
C ALA A 105 -22.11 -0.77 -4.20
N PHE A 106 -21.08 -0.17 -4.78
CA PHE A 106 -20.86 1.26 -4.76
C PHE A 106 -21.82 1.98 -5.70
N THR A 107 -22.26 3.15 -5.26
CA THR A 107 -22.95 4.12 -6.12
C THR A 107 -22.00 4.69 -7.19
N ALA A 108 -22.54 5.35 -8.22
CA ALA A 108 -21.72 6.00 -9.24
C ALA A 108 -20.71 7.00 -8.63
N ALA A 109 -21.15 7.82 -7.67
CA ALA A 109 -20.27 8.76 -6.98
C ALA A 109 -19.18 8.06 -6.15
N GLU A 110 -19.50 6.93 -5.51
CA GLU A 110 -18.49 6.12 -4.81
C GLU A 110 -17.49 5.49 -5.78
N VAL A 111 -17.93 5.06 -6.96
CA VAL A 111 -17.02 4.57 -8.01
C VAL A 111 -16.07 5.69 -8.46
N GLU A 112 -16.58 6.89 -8.72
CA GLU A 112 -15.76 8.06 -9.10
C GLU A 112 -14.73 8.39 -8.01
N VAL A 113 -15.16 8.41 -6.74
CA VAL A 113 -14.27 8.62 -5.58
C VAL A 113 -13.20 7.54 -5.49
N ALA A 114 -13.54 6.27 -5.73
CA ALA A 114 -12.58 5.18 -5.71
C ALA A 114 -11.53 5.35 -6.83
N TRP A 115 -11.94 5.73 -8.04
CA TRP A 115 -11.02 5.98 -9.13
C TRP A 115 -10.14 7.20 -8.90
N ALA A 116 -10.69 8.29 -8.36
CA ALA A 116 -9.91 9.47 -7.96
C ALA A 116 -8.84 9.10 -6.92
N ALA A 117 -9.23 8.37 -5.87
CA ALA A 117 -8.32 7.93 -4.81
C ALA A 117 -7.24 6.94 -5.31
N SER A 118 -7.53 6.16 -6.35
CA SER A 118 -6.58 5.20 -6.94
C SER A 118 -5.33 5.87 -7.53
N VAL A 119 -5.38 7.17 -7.83
CA VAL A 119 -4.24 7.93 -8.38
C VAL A 119 -3.20 8.25 -7.30
N TRP A 120 -3.65 8.43 -6.06
CA TRP A 120 -2.83 8.95 -4.96
C TRP A 120 -1.57 8.12 -4.66
N PRO A 121 -1.62 6.77 -4.52
CA PRO A 121 -0.43 6.00 -4.16
C PRO A 121 0.70 6.14 -5.18
N ALA A 122 0.38 6.13 -6.47
CA ALA A 122 1.37 6.29 -7.54
C ALA A 122 1.92 7.71 -7.61
N ALA A 123 1.08 8.74 -7.40
CA ALA A 123 1.52 10.13 -7.35
C ALA A 123 2.44 10.40 -6.15
N HIS A 124 2.11 9.83 -4.98
CA HIS A 124 2.95 9.90 -3.80
C HIS A 124 4.34 9.30 -4.05
N ASN A 125 4.38 8.11 -4.66
CA ASN A 125 5.63 7.42 -4.97
C ASN A 125 6.42 8.13 -6.07
N ALA A 126 5.76 8.64 -7.12
CA ALA A 126 6.39 9.43 -8.18
C ALA A 126 7.08 10.69 -7.63
N ARG A 127 6.43 11.39 -6.69
CA ARG A 127 7.06 12.51 -5.97
C ARG A 127 8.31 12.05 -5.22
N TRP A 128 8.24 10.91 -4.52
CA TRP A 128 9.39 10.37 -3.79
C TRP A 128 10.54 9.98 -4.73
N GLU A 129 10.23 9.38 -5.89
CA GLU A 129 11.21 9.05 -6.93
C GLU A 129 11.97 10.29 -7.40
N VAL A 130 11.26 11.39 -7.68
CA VAL A 130 11.87 12.66 -8.09
C VAL A 130 12.75 13.24 -6.99
N LEU A 131 12.25 13.29 -5.74
CA LEU A 131 12.99 13.88 -4.61
C LEU A 131 14.31 13.15 -4.31
N HIS A 132 14.39 11.86 -4.60
CA HIS A 132 15.56 11.04 -4.28
C HIS A 132 16.34 10.58 -5.52
N GLY A 133 16.06 11.15 -6.70
CA GLY A 133 16.76 10.82 -7.95
C GLY A 133 16.66 9.33 -8.34
N ARG A 134 15.50 8.71 -8.08
CA ARG A 134 15.26 7.28 -8.37
C ARG A 134 14.67 7.10 -9.78
N PRO A 135 14.79 5.89 -10.37
CA PRO A 135 14.10 5.59 -11.62
C PRO A 135 12.58 5.86 -11.52
N PRO A 136 11.95 6.46 -12.54
CA PRO A 136 10.57 6.94 -12.48
C PRO A 136 9.52 5.84 -12.73
N VAL A 137 9.60 4.72 -12.01
CA VAL A 137 8.72 3.56 -12.24
C VAL A 137 7.25 3.91 -11.98
N CYS A 138 6.95 4.50 -10.82
CA CYS A 138 5.61 4.99 -10.48
C CYS A 138 5.23 6.19 -11.35
N GLY A 139 6.17 7.11 -11.60
CA GLY A 139 5.94 8.28 -12.44
C GLY A 139 5.51 7.92 -13.87
N ASP A 140 6.16 6.94 -14.49
CA ASP A 140 5.83 6.48 -15.84
C ASP A 140 4.50 5.73 -15.87
N ALA A 141 4.26 4.84 -14.90
CA ALA A 141 3.00 4.13 -14.78
C ALA A 141 1.81 5.09 -14.55
N LEU A 142 2.02 6.13 -13.74
CA LEU A 142 1.03 7.18 -13.51
C LEU A 142 0.74 7.95 -14.81
N ARG A 143 1.77 8.41 -15.52
CA ARG A 143 1.59 9.13 -16.81
C ARG A 143 0.83 8.29 -17.83
N ALA A 144 1.12 6.99 -17.91
CA ALA A 144 0.48 6.09 -18.87
C ALA A 144 -1.02 5.86 -18.57
N GLN A 145 -1.43 5.88 -17.30
CA GLN A 145 -2.79 5.52 -16.89
C GLN A 145 -3.66 6.69 -16.41
N ALA A 146 -3.08 7.89 -16.21
CA ALA A 146 -3.76 9.02 -15.60
C ALA A 146 -5.04 9.43 -16.34
N ALA A 147 -5.00 9.51 -17.67
CA ALA A 147 -6.15 9.94 -18.47
C ALA A 147 -7.35 9.00 -18.27
N GLU A 148 -7.13 7.69 -18.31
CA GLU A 148 -8.20 6.71 -18.15
C GLU A 148 -8.74 6.69 -16.71
N ARG A 149 -7.86 6.76 -15.71
CA ARG A 149 -8.26 6.80 -14.31
C ARG A 149 -9.04 8.07 -13.96
N LEU A 150 -8.68 9.22 -14.55
CA LEU A 150 -9.42 10.48 -14.40
C LEU A 150 -10.79 10.42 -15.07
N ARG A 151 -10.87 9.85 -16.29
CA ARG A 151 -12.15 9.61 -16.97
C ARG A 151 -13.09 8.74 -16.13
N LEU A 152 -12.56 7.67 -15.53
CA LEU A 152 -13.31 6.79 -14.62
C LEU A 152 -13.66 7.47 -13.28
N ALA A 153 -12.94 8.53 -12.92
CA ALA A 153 -13.22 9.38 -11.78
C ALA A 153 -14.22 10.52 -12.09
N GLY A 154 -14.78 10.57 -13.30
CA GLY A 154 -15.76 11.59 -13.71
C GLY A 154 -15.15 12.97 -14.03
N ALA A 155 -13.84 13.04 -14.29
CA ALA A 155 -13.13 14.27 -14.64
C ALA A 155 -13.01 14.51 -16.15
#